data_AF-A0A545U6P1-F1
#
_entry.id   AF-A0A545U6P1-F1
#
_cell.length_a   1.000
_cell.length_b   1.000
_cell.length_c   1.000
_cell.angle_alpha   90.00
_cell.angle_beta   90.00
_cell.angle_gamma   90.00
#
_symmetry.space_group_name_H-M   'P 1'
#
loop_
_entity.id
_entity.type
_entity.pdbx_description
1 polymer ?
#
loop_
_entity_poly.entity_id
_entity_poly.type
_entity_poly.pdbx_seq_one_letter_code
_entity_poly.pdbx_strand_id
1 'polypeptide(L)'
;MDYSLNDDVRAKLDNYFYRMRRAAERQDPQRGLERRGMIIGGYAGSAATVVDMARFVEQITRITTMDIEQTYDSISIEREGTFSLDCRFDDSKQQTHDNPFGKELCGWDGHQLVFYLSLPGGMDLQQRLTLSRDGRQMNVATTLRLDQAPEPFTLNRAYMRFEGLPNHYNCEQTVTRGKVCSLATDTQSQR
;
A
#
# COMPACT_ATOMS: atom_id res chain seq x y z
N MET A 1 15.77 -4.26 -8.21
CA MET A 1 14.97 -3.83 -7.05
C MET A 1 15.87 -3.89 -5.84
N ASP A 2 15.99 -2.80 -5.11
CA ASP A 2 16.68 -2.76 -3.82
C ASP A 2 15.63 -3.07 -2.75
N TYR A 3 15.79 -4.18 -2.05
CA TYR A 3 14.84 -4.70 -1.06
C TYR A 3 15.20 -4.26 0.36
N SER A 4 16.20 -3.38 0.52
CA SER A 4 16.75 -2.99 1.81
C SER A 4 16.29 -1.61 2.31
N LEU A 5 15.58 -0.83 1.48
CA LEU A 5 15.24 0.55 1.80
C LEU A 5 13.73 0.74 1.90
N ASN A 6 13.26 0.85 3.14
CA ASN A 6 11.99 1.49 3.43
C ASN A 6 12.06 2.95 2.99
N ASP A 7 11.07 3.40 2.23
CA ASP A 7 11.03 4.80 1.85
C ASP A 7 10.76 5.69 3.07
N ASP A 8 11.47 6.82 3.13
CA ASP A 8 11.15 7.94 4.03
C ASP A 8 10.17 8.88 3.31
N VAL A 9 8.99 9.07 3.91
CA VAL A 9 7.93 9.92 3.40
C VAL A 9 8.38 11.37 3.26
N ARG A 10 9.16 11.89 4.22
CA ARG A 10 9.69 13.27 4.17
C ARG A 10 10.66 13.41 3.01
N ALA A 11 11.58 12.46 2.86
CA ALA A 11 12.53 12.47 1.75
C ALA A 11 11.81 12.39 0.38
N LYS A 12 10.72 11.63 0.27
CA LYS A 12 9.90 11.58 -0.96
C LYS A 12 9.18 12.90 -1.24
N LEU A 13 8.59 13.52 -0.23
CA LEU A 13 7.95 14.83 -0.36
C LEU A 13 8.97 15.91 -0.76
N ASP A 14 10.14 15.93 -0.14
CA ASP A 14 11.20 16.90 -0.45
C ASP A 14 11.67 16.74 -1.91
N ASN A 15 11.89 15.51 -2.37
CA ASN A 15 12.24 15.23 -3.76
C ASN A 15 11.13 15.64 -4.74
N TYR A 16 9.86 15.43 -4.38
CA TYR A 16 8.72 15.87 -5.19
C TYR A 16 8.69 17.40 -5.32
N PHE A 17 8.77 18.12 -4.20
CA PHE A 17 8.78 19.60 -4.21
C PHE A 17 10.01 20.17 -4.91
N TYR A 18 11.17 19.52 -4.78
CA TYR A 18 12.36 19.88 -5.52
C TYR A 18 12.14 19.78 -7.04
N ARG A 19 11.60 18.65 -7.52
CA ARG A 19 11.27 18.46 -8.95
C ARG A 19 10.28 19.50 -9.45
N MET A 20 9.25 19.79 -8.66
CA MET A 20 8.23 20.79 -9.00
C MET A 20 8.82 22.20 -9.15
N ARG A 21 9.63 22.66 -8.19
CA ARG A 21 10.29 23.98 -8.27
C ARG A 21 11.18 24.09 -9.51
N ARG A 22 11.97 23.05 -9.79
CA ARG A 22 12.80 22.97 -11.00
C ARG A 22 11.99 23.02 -12.29
N ALA A 23 10.80 22.41 -12.31
CA ALA A 23 9.92 22.45 -13.48
C ALA A 23 9.32 23.85 -13.68
N ALA A 24 8.93 24.54 -12.61
CA ALA A 24 8.42 25.91 -12.67
C ALA A 24 9.49 26.91 -13.14
N GLU A 25 10.75 26.75 -12.69
CA GLU A 25 11.89 27.58 -13.13
C GLU A 25 12.20 27.42 -14.64
N ARG A 26 11.89 26.26 -15.22
CA ARG A 26 12.06 26.00 -16.66
C ARG A 26 10.96 26.65 -17.53
N GLN A 27 9.82 27.03 -16.94
CA GLN A 27 8.72 27.70 -17.64
C GLN A 27 8.90 29.23 -17.63
N ASP A 28 9.86 29.71 -18.43
CA ASP A 28 10.04 31.07 -18.99
C ASP A 28 10.07 32.31 -18.03
N PRO A 29 11.24 33.01 -17.94
CA PRO A 29 11.39 34.30 -17.25
C PRO A 29 10.67 35.51 -17.88
N GLN A 30 10.13 35.44 -19.11
CA GLN A 30 9.70 36.64 -19.88
C GLN A 30 8.19 36.98 -19.88
N ARG A 31 7.32 36.26 -19.16
CA ARG A 31 5.87 36.59 -19.04
C ARG A 31 5.46 36.94 -17.60
N GLY A 32 6.19 37.89 -17.02
CA GLY A 32 6.57 37.90 -15.60
C GLY A 32 5.60 38.35 -14.49
N LEU A 33 4.35 38.74 -14.71
CA LEU A 33 3.52 39.27 -13.59
C LEU A 33 2.10 38.70 -13.49
N GLU A 34 1.32 38.64 -14.57
CA GLU A 34 -0.10 38.21 -14.48
C GLU A 34 -0.28 36.69 -14.34
N ARG A 35 0.64 35.89 -14.91
CA ARG A 35 0.55 34.42 -14.84
C ARG A 35 1.10 33.84 -13.53
N ARG A 36 1.91 34.61 -12.80
CA ARG A 36 2.62 34.17 -11.58
C ARG A 36 1.67 33.91 -10.40
N GLY A 37 0.59 34.68 -10.27
CA GLY A 37 -0.45 34.46 -9.26
C GLY A 37 -1.28 33.20 -9.50
N MET A 38 -1.59 32.91 -10.77
CA MET A 38 -2.41 31.75 -11.17
C MET A 38 -1.62 30.44 -11.13
N ILE A 39 -0.32 30.49 -11.48
CA ILE A 39 0.64 29.39 -11.36
C ILE A 39 0.88 29.04 -9.88
N ILE A 40 1.20 30.01 -9.02
CA ILE A 40 1.42 29.76 -7.59
C ILE A 40 0.16 29.21 -6.90
N GLY A 41 -1.05 29.68 -7.27
CA GLY A 41 -2.32 29.14 -6.75
C GLY A 41 -2.58 27.68 -7.14
N GLY A 42 -2.28 27.29 -8.37
CA GLY A 42 -2.37 25.89 -8.82
C GLY A 42 -1.34 24.97 -8.16
N TYR A 43 -0.11 25.46 -7.97
CA TYR A 43 0.94 24.68 -7.29
C TYR A 43 0.66 24.51 -5.79
N ALA A 44 0.15 25.54 -5.11
CA ALA A 44 -0.19 25.47 -3.69
C ALA A 44 -1.32 24.46 -3.42
N GLY A 45 -2.35 24.41 -4.28
CA GLY A 45 -3.38 23.37 -4.22
C GLY A 45 -2.81 21.96 -4.41
N SER A 46 -1.96 21.78 -5.44
CA SER A 46 -1.32 20.49 -5.70
C SER A 46 -0.37 20.04 -4.58
N ALA A 47 0.26 20.98 -3.88
CA ALA A 47 1.17 20.69 -2.78
C ALA A 47 0.42 20.15 -1.55
N ALA A 48 -0.71 20.76 -1.20
CA ALA A 48 -1.56 20.28 -0.10
C ALA A 48 -2.09 18.87 -0.40
N THR A 49 -2.62 18.65 -1.61
CA THR A 49 -3.12 17.34 -2.05
C THR A 49 -2.04 16.26 -1.94
N VAL A 50 -0.81 16.54 -2.37
CA VAL A 50 0.28 15.56 -2.30
C VAL A 50 0.72 15.27 -0.85
N VAL A 51 0.69 16.26 0.04
CA VAL A 51 0.95 16.04 1.46
C VAL A 51 -0.13 15.14 2.07
N ASP A 52 -1.40 15.35 1.73
CA ASP A 52 -2.50 14.53 2.23
C ASP A 52 -2.43 13.10 1.67
N MET A 53 -2.08 12.94 0.39
CA MET A 53 -1.79 11.64 -0.21
C MET A 53 -0.66 10.92 0.52
N ALA A 54 0.43 11.63 0.81
CA ALA A 54 1.57 11.07 1.52
C ALA A 54 1.20 10.60 2.92
N ARG A 55 0.41 11.39 3.67
CA ARG A 55 -0.11 11.01 5.00
C ARG A 55 -1.01 9.78 4.92
N PHE A 56 -1.89 9.72 3.93
CA PHE A 56 -2.77 8.56 3.74
C PHE A 56 -1.96 7.30 3.45
N VAL A 57 -1.04 7.36 2.48
CA VAL A 57 -0.18 6.23 2.10
C VAL A 57 0.72 5.81 3.28
N GLU A 58 1.27 6.77 4.02
CA GLU A 58 2.03 6.48 5.25
C GLU A 58 1.16 5.71 6.24
N GLN A 59 -0.07 6.17 6.49
CA GLN A 59 -0.97 5.55 7.46
C GLN A 59 -1.32 4.11 7.10
N ILE A 60 -1.70 3.83 5.85
CA ILE A 60 -2.06 2.46 5.43
C ILE A 60 -0.85 1.52 5.35
N THR A 61 0.37 2.07 5.24
CA THR A 61 1.61 1.28 5.19
C THR A 61 2.31 1.16 6.54
N ARG A 62 1.74 1.70 7.64
CA ARG A 62 2.28 1.55 9.01
C ARG A 62 2.24 0.10 9.54
N ILE A 63 1.63 -0.82 8.79
CA ILE A 63 1.46 -2.22 9.15
C ILE A 63 2.83 -2.84 9.42
N THR A 64 3.00 -3.38 10.63
CA THR A 64 4.24 -3.96 11.13
C THR A 64 4.39 -5.43 10.77
N THR A 65 3.27 -6.16 10.69
CA THR A 65 3.24 -7.61 10.53
C THR A 65 2.17 -7.99 9.52
N MET A 66 2.48 -8.95 8.66
CA MET A 66 1.53 -9.55 7.73
C MET A 66 1.77 -11.05 7.63
N ASP A 67 0.67 -11.79 7.57
CA ASP A 67 0.65 -13.23 7.37
C ASP A 67 0.10 -13.49 5.98
N ILE A 68 0.87 -14.23 5.17
CA ILE A 68 0.53 -14.51 3.78
C ILE A 68 0.32 -16.00 3.63
N GLU A 69 -0.92 -16.39 3.36
CA GLU A 69 -1.29 -17.75 3.04
C GLU A 69 -1.55 -17.85 1.54
N GLN A 70 -0.92 -18.84 0.90
CA GLN A 70 -1.09 -19.09 -0.53
C GLN A 70 -1.48 -20.54 -0.76
N THR A 71 -2.60 -20.74 -1.44
CA THR A 71 -3.02 -22.02 -2.01
C THR A 71 -2.76 -22.02 -3.52
N TYR A 72 -3.18 -23.09 -4.20
CA TYR A 72 -3.10 -23.20 -5.65
C TYR A 72 -3.97 -22.15 -6.37
N ASP A 73 -5.12 -21.83 -5.80
CA ASP A 73 -6.19 -21.01 -6.37
C ASP A 73 -6.48 -19.73 -5.59
N SER A 74 -5.73 -19.45 -4.51
CA SER A 74 -5.95 -18.25 -3.73
C SER A 74 -4.70 -17.76 -2.99
N ILE A 75 -4.67 -16.47 -2.70
CA ILE A 75 -3.74 -15.83 -1.78
C ILE A 75 -4.57 -14.98 -0.82
N SER A 76 -4.34 -15.16 0.48
CA SER A 76 -4.88 -14.31 1.53
C SER A 76 -3.72 -13.62 2.25
N ILE A 77 -3.84 -12.32 2.47
CA ILE A 77 -2.86 -11.51 3.19
C ILE A 77 -3.55 -10.87 4.38
N GLU A 78 -3.35 -11.45 5.54
CA GLU A 78 -3.79 -10.89 6.81
C GLU A 78 -2.79 -9.87 7.31
N ARG A 79 -3.30 -8.76 7.84
CA ARG A 79 -2.47 -7.61 8.24
C ARG A 79 -2.94 -7.08 9.57
N GLU A 80 -2.01 -6.97 10.52
CA GLU A 80 -2.35 -6.56 11.88
C GLU A 80 -3.04 -5.18 11.91
N GLY A 81 -4.24 -5.13 12.50
CA GLY A 81 -5.00 -3.89 12.68
C GLY A 81 -5.65 -3.33 11.41
N THR A 82 -5.72 -4.11 10.32
CA THR A 82 -6.37 -3.69 9.06
C THR A 82 -7.18 -4.83 8.43
N PHE A 83 -7.81 -4.57 7.28
CA PHE A 83 -8.54 -5.59 6.53
C PHE A 83 -7.59 -6.54 5.77
N SER A 84 -7.99 -7.80 5.62
CA SER A 84 -7.28 -8.79 4.82
C SER A 84 -7.40 -8.47 3.33
N LEU A 85 -6.36 -8.81 2.55
CA LEU A 85 -6.40 -8.74 1.10
C LEU A 85 -6.52 -10.16 0.56
N ASP A 86 -7.64 -10.44 -0.10
CA ASP A 86 -7.93 -11.77 -0.63
C ASP A 86 -7.92 -11.75 -2.15
N CYS A 87 -7.21 -12.69 -2.74
CA CYS A 87 -7.15 -12.87 -4.18
C CYS A 87 -7.42 -14.31 -4.55
N ARG A 88 -8.45 -14.57 -5.35
CA ARG A 88 -8.75 -15.90 -5.88
C ARG A 88 -8.43 -15.95 -7.37
N PHE A 89 -7.93 -17.09 -7.81
CA PHE A 89 -7.51 -17.39 -9.17
C PHE A 89 -8.35 -18.55 -9.69
N ASP A 90 -9.61 -18.28 -10.01
CA ASP A 90 -10.47 -19.16 -10.78
C ASP A 90 -10.20 -19.00 -12.30
N ASP A 91 -10.34 -20.10 -13.04
CA ASP A 91 -9.96 -20.32 -14.44
C ASP A 91 -9.94 -19.07 -15.35
N SER A 92 -8.85 -18.30 -15.27
CA SER A 92 -8.37 -17.25 -16.19
C SER A 92 -8.94 -15.82 -16.09
N LYS A 93 -9.68 -15.43 -15.05
CA LYS A 93 -10.18 -14.04 -14.95
C LYS A 93 -9.60 -13.29 -13.75
N GLN A 94 -9.20 -12.03 -13.97
CA GLN A 94 -8.96 -11.10 -12.86
C GLN A 94 -10.27 -10.95 -12.08
N GLN A 95 -10.23 -11.27 -10.80
CA GLN A 95 -11.40 -11.20 -9.94
C GLN A 95 -11.66 -9.75 -9.57
N THR A 96 -12.85 -9.25 -9.93
CA THR A 96 -13.35 -7.95 -9.47
C THR A 96 -14.34 -8.20 -8.34
N HIS A 97 -14.02 -7.71 -7.15
CA HIS A 97 -14.90 -7.74 -6.00
C HIS A 97 -15.44 -6.33 -5.75
N ASP A 98 -16.76 -6.17 -5.73
CA ASP A 98 -17.37 -4.94 -5.23
C ASP A 98 -17.35 -5.01 -3.69
N ASN A 99 -16.68 -4.07 -3.04
CA ASN A 99 -16.67 -3.91 -1.59
C ASN A 99 -17.38 -2.60 -1.20
N PRO A 100 -17.76 -2.38 0.08
CA PRO A 100 -18.47 -1.16 0.49
C PRO A 100 -17.70 0.14 0.20
N PHE A 101 -16.39 0.04 -0.02
CA PHE A 101 -15.51 1.16 -0.30
C PHE A 101 -15.29 1.41 -1.79
N GLY A 102 -15.61 0.46 -2.68
CA GLY A 102 -15.33 0.56 -4.11
C GLY A 102 -15.14 -0.79 -4.80
N LYS A 103 -14.34 -0.79 -5.87
CA LYS A 103 -14.04 -2.00 -6.66
C LYS A 103 -12.63 -2.45 -6.44
N GLU A 104 -12.45 -3.70 -6.01
CA GLU A 104 -11.16 -4.32 -5.81
C GLU A 104 -10.89 -5.33 -6.93
N LEU A 105 -9.68 -5.28 -7.47
CA LEU A 105 -9.16 -6.19 -8.48
C LEU A 105 -7.82 -6.71 -7.99
N CYS A 106 -7.56 -8.00 -8.18
CA CYS A 106 -6.26 -8.57 -7.87
C CYS A 106 -5.79 -9.52 -8.97
N GLY A 107 -4.49 -9.73 -9.04
CA GLY A 107 -3.91 -10.68 -10.00
C GLY A 107 -2.39 -10.63 -10.07
N TRP A 108 -1.86 -11.53 -10.90
CA TRP A 108 -0.43 -11.59 -11.19
C TRP A 108 -0.05 -10.68 -12.35
N ASP A 109 1.01 -9.91 -12.15
CA ASP A 109 1.73 -9.16 -13.17
C ASP A 109 3.18 -9.67 -13.22
N GLY A 110 3.42 -10.67 -14.07
CA GLY A 110 4.66 -11.43 -14.07
C GLY A 110 4.88 -12.19 -12.75
N HIS A 111 5.89 -11.79 -11.98
CA HIS A 111 6.21 -12.38 -10.67
C HIS A 111 5.72 -11.52 -9.49
N GLN A 112 4.93 -10.50 -9.78
CA GLN A 112 4.44 -9.54 -8.79
C GLN A 112 2.94 -9.74 -8.59
N LEU A 113 2.51 -9.81 -7.34
CA LEU A 113 1.09 -9.81 -7.00
C LEU A 113 0.62 -8.37 -6.89
N VAL A 114 -0.47 -8.04 -7.58
CA VAL A 114 -1.00 -6.68 -7.64
C VAL A 114 -2.43 -6.69 -7.12
N PHE A 115 -2.70 -5.81 -6.17
CA PHE A 115 -4.04 -5.42 -5.75
C PHE A 115 -4.31 -4.00 -6.23
N TYR A 116 -5.51 -3.76 -6.72
CA TYR A 116 -5.99 -2.47 -7.21
C TYR A 116 -7.37 -2.20 -6.64
N LEU A 117 -7.52 -1.11 -5.91
CA LEU A 117 -8.75 -0.67 -5.28
C LEU A 117 -9.14 0.68 -5.86
N SER A 118 -10.25 0.71 -6.60
CA SER A 118 -10.86 1.93 -7.11
C SER A 118 -11.93 2.42 -6.13
N LEU A 119 -11.70 3.58 -5.53
CA LEU A 119 -12.57 4.21 -4.56
C LEU A 119 -13.40 5.32 -5.23
N PRO A 120 -14.63 5.59 -4.74
CA PRO A 120 -15.43 6.73 -5.19
C PRO A 120 -14.66 8.05 -5.08
N GLY A 121 -14.95 8.98 -6.00
CA GLY A 121 -14.34 10.31 -6.00
C GLY A 121 -12.98 10.39 -6.72
N GLY A 122 -12.66 9.43 -7.59
CA GLY A 122 -11.46 9.50 -8.43
C GLY A 122 -10.17 9.17 -7.68
N MET A 123 -10.26 8.26 -6.71
CA MET A 123 -9.14 7.78 -5.92
C MET A 123 -8.88 6.32 -6.25
N ASP A 124 -7.62 5.99 -6.54
CA ASP A 124 -7.23 4.62 -6.80
C ASP A 124 -5.99 4.26 -6.00
N LEU A 125 -6.06 3.12 -5.32
CA LEU A 125 -5.00 2.58 -4.49
C LEU A 125 -4.48 1.28 -5.11
N GLN A 126 -3.20 1.22 -5.40
CA GLN A 126 -2.55 0.02 -5.91
C GLN A 126 -1.50 -0.47 -4.91
N GLN A 127 -1.52 -1.76 -4.58
CA GLN A 127 -0.48 -2.42 -3.79
C GLN A 127 0.19 -3.49 -4.66
N ARG A 128 1.50 -3.36 -4.86
CA ARG A 128 2.30 -4.31 -5.64
C ARG A 128 3.30 -4.99 -4.74
N LEU A 129 3.14 -6.29 -4.58
CA LEU A 129 3.98 -7.14 -3.75
C LEU A 129 4.99 -7.87 -4.62
N THR A 130 6.26 -7.78 -4.25
CA THR A 130 7.38 -8.41 -4.97
C THR A 130 8.23 -9.17 -3.99
N LEU A 131 8.24 -10.50 -4.11
CA LEU A 131 9.10 -11.35 -3.31
C LEU A 131 10.52 -11.37 -3.92
N SER A 132 11.54 -11.33 -3.06
CA SER A 132 12.94 -11.52 -3.47
C SER A 132 13.15 -12.95 -3.98
N ARG A 133 14.18 -13.14 -4.81
CA ARG A 133 14.50 -14.46 -5.38
C ARG A 133 14.79 -15.53 -4.32
N ASP A 134 15.34 -15.13 -3.18
CA ASP A 134 15.62 -16.02 -2.05
C ASP A 134 14.42 -16.19 -1.09
N GLY A 135 13.29 -15.53 -1.35
CA GLY A 135 12.07 -15.65 -0.56
C GLY A 135 12.17 -15.07 0.85
N ARG A 136 13.23 -14.34 1.17
CA ARG A 136 13.48 -13.80 2.52
C ARG A 136 13.03 -12.36 2.69
N GLN A 137 12.86 -11.63 1.60
CA GLN A 137 12.47 -10.22 1.64
C GLN A 137 11.30 -10.01 0.68
N MET A 138 10.40 -9.12 1.06
CA MET A 138 9.28 -8.74 0.21
C MET A 138 9.20 -7.22 0.18
N ASN A 139 9.14 -6.65 -1.03
CA ASN A 139 8.82 -5.25 -1.21
C ASN A 139 7.34 -5.08 -1.50
N VAL A 140 6.69 -4.16 -0.78
CA VAL A 140 5.31 -3.75 -1.01
C VAL A 140 5.32 -2.28 -1.45
N ALA A 141 5.06 -2.06 -2.74
CA ALA A 141 4.91 -0.73 -3.31
C ALA A 141 3.44 -0.32 -3.26
N THR A 142 3.10 0.66 -2.42
CA THR A 142 1.76 1.20 -2.30
C THR A 142 1.68 2.53 -3.03
N THR A 143 0.83 2.61 -4.05
CA THR A 143 0.66 3.78 -4.92
C THR A 143 -0.76 4.31 -4.80
N LEU A 144 -0.89 5.59 -4.46
CA LEU A 144 -2.15 6.32 -4.46
C LEU A 144 -2.18 7.25 -5.68
N ARG A 145 -3.25 7.16 -6.46
CA ARG A 145 -3.58 8.09 -7.55
C ARG A 145 -4.85 8.83 -7.17
N LEU A 146 -4.83 10.16 -7.32
CA LEU A 146 -6.01 11.01 -7.24
C LEU A 146 -6.17 11.73 -8.57
N ASP A 147 -7.39 11.84 -9.08
CA ASP A 147 -7.67 12.55 -10.34
C ASP A 147 -7.28 14.04 -10.29
N GLN A 148 -7.31 14.64 -9.10
CA GLN A 148 -6.94 16.05 -8.87
C GLN A 148 -5.44 16.25 -8.64
N ALA A 149 -4.67 15.17 -8.48
CA ALA A 149 -3.23 15.24 -8.27
C ALA A 149 -2.47 15.11 -9.61
N PRO A 150 -1.38 15.88 -9.81
CA PRO A 150 -0.65 15.86 -11.08
C PRO A 150 0.17 14.57 -11.29
N GLU A 151 0.60 13.91 -10.21
CA GLU A 151 1.35 12.66 -10.25
C GLU A 151 0.86 11.73 -9.12
N PRO A 152 0.90 10.40 -9.31
CA PRO A 152 0.62 9.46 -8.24
C PRO A 152 1.71 9.50 -7.16
N PHE A 153 1.35 9.17 -5.93
CA PHE A 153 2.29 9.07 -4.81
C PHE A 153 2.52 7.60 -4.45
N THR A 154 3.75 7.14 -4.58
CA THR A 154 4.15 5.76 -4.24
C THR A 154 5.03 5.73 -3.00
N LEU A 155 4.83 4.75 -2.12
CA LEU A 155 5.71 4.45 -0.99
C LEU A 155 6.03 2.96 -0.96
N ASN A 156 7.31 2.62 -0.84
CA ASN A 156 7.82 1.27 -0.74
C ASN A 156 8.11 0.92 0.72
N ARG A 157 7.65 -0.26 1.12
CA ARG A 157 8.01 -0.90 2.38
C ARG A 157 8.64 -2.25 2.11
N ALA A 158 9.79 -2.49 2.73
CA ALA A 158 10.48 -3.76 2.73
C ALA A 158 10.13 -4.53 4.00
N TYR A 159 9.75 -5.78 3.83
CA TYR A 159 9.44 -6.73 4.89
C TYR A 159 10.43 -7.87 4.84
N MET A 160 10.81 -8.36 6.02
CA MET A 160 11.62 -9.56 6.15
C MET A 160 10.72 -10.71 6.57
N ARG A 161 10.93 -11.88 5.96
CA ARG A 161 10.32 -13.11 6.43
C ARG A 161 10.89 -13.42 7.81
N PHE A 162 10.00 -13.68 8.76
CA PHE A 162 10.35 -14.23 10.05
C PHE A 162 9.47 -15.46 10.30
N GLU A 163 10.00 -16.43 11.02
CA GLU A 163 9.20 -17.51 11.57
C GLU A 163 8.83 -17.08 12.99
N GLY A 164 7.54 -16.83 13.22
CA GLY A 164 7.05 -16.55 14.56
C GLY A 164 7.37 -17.73 15.48
N LEU A 165 7.70 -17.46 16.75
CA LEU A 165 7.67 -18.51 17.76
C LEU A 165 6.28 -19.16 17.73
N PRO A 166 6.16 -20.50 17.87
CA PRO A 166 4.87 -21.17 17.89
C PRO A 166 3.94 -20.41 18.83
N ASN A 167 2.86 -19.87 18.27
CA ASN A 167 1.99 -18.98 19.00
C ASN A 167 1.21 -19.86 19.98
N HIS A 168 1.71 -19.97 21.21
CA HIS A 168 1.05 -20.73 22.27
C HIS A 168 -0.30 -20.13 22.66
N TYR A 169 -0.73 -19.03 22.03
CA TYR A 169 -1.95 -18.32 22.32
C TYR A 169 -2.78 -18.11 21.05
N ASN A 170 -4.02 -18.61 21.05
CA ASN A 170 -5.05 -18.27 20.08
C ASN A 170 -5.89 -17.11 20.63
N CYS A 171 -5.76 -15.93 20.02
CA CYS A 171 -6.46 -14.72 20.44
C CYS A 171 -7.63 -14.38 19.52
N GLU A 172 -8.84 -14.41 20.05
CA GLU A 172 -10.06 -14.04 19.33
C GLU A 172 -10.63 -12.73 19.85
N GLN A 173 -11.09 -11.87 18.94
CA GLN A 173 -11.77 -10.63 19.31
C GLN A 173 -13.24 -10.93 19.62
N THR A 174 -13.64 -10.70 20.87
CA THR A 174 -15.03 -10.89 21.33
C THR A 174 -15.73 -9.56 21.56
N VAL A 175 -17.01 -9.49 21.22
CA VAL A 175 -17.83 -8.27 21.38
C VAL A 175 -18.01 -7.89 22.85
N THR A 176 -18.05 -8.87 23.75
CA THR A 176 -18.35 -8.67 25.18
C THR A 176 -17.12 -8.50 26.05
N ARG A 177 -15.96 -9.02 25.65
CA ARG A 177 -14.74 -9.06 26.49
C ARG A 177 -13.49 -8.52 25.78
N GLY A 178 -13.62 -8.00 24.56
CA GLY A 178 -12.46 -7.57 23.76
C GLY A 178 -11.61 -8.76 23.30
N LYS A 179 -10.30 -8.56 23.12
CA LYS A 179 -9.35 -9.59 22.69
C LYS A 179 -9.15 -10.62 23.81
N VAL A 180 -9.61 -11.85 23.59
CA VAL A 180 -9.47 -12.97 24.54
C VAL A 180 -8.47 -13.96 23.95
N CYS A 181 -7.37 -14.18 24.66
CA CYS A 181 -6.35 -15.15 24.28
C CYS A 181 -6.49 -16.44 25.10
N SER A 182 -6.57 -17.57 24.41
CA SER A 182 -6.57 -18.92 24.98
C SER A 182 -5.26 -19.62 24.63
N LEU A 183 -4.79 -20.56 25.45
CA LEU A 183 -3.61 -21.35 25.10
C LEU A 183 -3.96 -22.27 23.92
N ALA A 184 -3.18 -22.22 22.84
CA ALA A 184 -3.30 -23.15 21.73
C ALA A 184 -3.00 -24.56 22.25
N THR A 185 -4.02 -25.41 22.32
CA THR A 185 -3.85 -26.81 22.74
C THR A 185 -3.03 -27.55 21.71
N ASP A 186 -1.76 -27.79 22.07
CA ASP A 186 -0.82 -28.62 21.32
C ASP A 186 -1.40 -30.03 21.25
N THR A 187 -2.12 -30.34 20.17
CA THR A 187 -2.66 -31.67 19.96
C THR A 187 -1.53 -32.53 19.41
N GLN A 188 -0.55 -32.84 20.28
CA GLN A 188 0.39 -33.91 20.04
C GLN A 188 -0.40 -35.22 20.07
N SER A 189 -0.83 -35.64 18.88
CA SER A 189 -1.39 -36.96 18.62
C SER A 189 -0.36 -38.02 19.01
N GLN A 190 -0.50 -38.55 20.23
CA GLN A 190 -0.05 -39.90 20.54
C GLN A 190 -0.75 -40.88 19.59
N ARG A 191 0.03 -41.53 18.72
CA ARG A 191 -0.11 -42.94 18.34
C ARG A 191 1.12 -43.41 17.57
#